data_AF-A0A662GUN3-F1
#
_entry.id   AF-A0A662GUN3-F1
#
_cell.length_a   1.000
_cell.length_b   1.000
_cell.length_c   1.000
_cell.angle_alpha   90.00
_cell.angle_beta   90.00
_cell.angle_gamma   90.00
#
_symmetry.space_group_name_H-M   'P 1'
#
loop_
_entity.id
_entity.type
_entity.pdbx_description
1 polymer ?
#
loop_
_entity_poly.entity_id
_entity_poly.type
_entity_poly.pdbx_seq_one_letter_code
_entity_poly.pdbx_strand_id
1 'polypeptide(L)'
;MLWCCLFPLLVLLIGGLTTPVIGFLSRKIGKEKIRDAWAILAFAITTAYFLYIISNGKLPITCKIKLEPEWASVGIKIDAFSAYLSLIFSFLGL
;
A
#
# COMPACT_ATOMS: atom_id res chain seq x y z
N MET A 1 1.22 12.13 10.71
CA MET A 1 0.52 10.91 11.17
C MET A 1 -0.44 10.36 10.11
N LEU A 2 -1.31 11.18 9.49
CA LEU A 2 -2.25 10.78 8.42
C LEU A 2 -1.59 10.05 7.24
N TRP A 3 -0.50 10.62 6.75
CA TRP A 3 0.28 10.11 5.63
C TRP A 3 0.88 8.72 5.91
N CYS A 4 1.22 8.40 7.15
CA CYS A 4 1.77 7.08 7.50
C CYS A 4 0.73 5.98 7.32
N CYS A 5 -0.52 6.19 7.74
CA CYS A 5 -1.57 5.17 7.55
C CYS A 5 -1.99 4.99 6.09
N LEU A 6 -2.01 6.08 5.32
CA LEU A 6 -2.48 6.06 3.94
C LEU A 6 -1.40 5.64 2.94
N PHE A 7 -0.12 5.73 3.30
CA PHE A 7 0.99 5.41 2.42
C PHE A 7 0.89 4.01 1.76
N PRO A 8 0.74 2.89 2.51
CA PRO A 8 0.67 1.58 1.86
C PRO A 8 -0.57 1.43 0.96
N LEU A 9 -1.70 2.05 1.32
CA LEU A 9 -2.91 2.08 0.50
C LEU A 9 -2.67 2.84 -0.81
N LEU A 10 -2.03 4.01 -0.75
CA LEU A 10 -1.70 4.80 -1.93
C LEU A 10 -0.70 4.09 -2.84
N VAL A 11 0.32 3.43 -2.29
CA VAL A 11 1.31 2.67 -3.07
C VAL A 11 0.64 1.55 -3.85
N LEU A 12 -0.22 0.76 -3.21
CA LEU A 12 -0.94 -0.33 -3.90
C LEU A 12 -1.97 0.20 -4.90
N LEU A 13 -2.71 1.27 -4.56
CA LEU A 13 -3.69 1.88 -5.45
C LEU A 13 -3.03 2.45 -6.71
N ILE A 14 -1.98 3.27 -6.54
CA ILE A 14 -1.24 3.86 -7.66
C ILE A 14 -0.53 2.76 -8.43
N GLY A 15 0.10 1.80 -7.76
CA GLY A 15 0.75 0.65 -8.38
C GLY A 15 -0.22 -0.12 -9.28
N GLY A 16 -1.40 -0.47 -8.77
CA GLY A 16 -2.44 -1.16 -9.51
C GLY A 16 -2.98 -0.36 -10.70
N LEU A 17 -3.29 0.93 -10.50
CA LEU A 17 -3.81 1.80 -11.57
C LEU A 17 -2.78 2.08 -12.68
N THR A 18 -1.49 2.16 -12.33
CA THR A 18 -0.41 2.42 -13.29
C THR A 18 0.09 1.16 -13.97
N THR A 19 -0.13 -0.03 -13.40
CA THR A 19 0.24 -1.32 -13.99
C THR A 19 -0.27 -1.51 -15.44
N PRO A 20 -1.54 -1.26 -15.80
CA PRO A 20 -1.99 -1.39 -17.19
C PRO A 20 -1.33 -0.36 -18.13
N VAL A 21 -1.12 0.87 -17.66
CA VAL A 21 -0.44 1.93 -18.43
C VAL A 21 1.00 1.53 -18.75
N ILE A 22 1.71 1.02 -17.74
CA ILE A 22 3.08 0.51 -17.87
C ILE A 22 3.09 -0.73 -18.75
N GLY A 23 2.10 -1.62 -18.65
CA GLY A 23 1.96 -2.77 -19.55
C GLY A 23 1.79 -2.37 -21.02
N PHE A 24 0.99 -1.34 -21.30
CA PHE A 24 0.82 -0.81 -22.66
C PHE A 24 2.13 -0.21 -23.21
N LEU A 25 2.83 0.60 -22.40
CA LEU A 25 4.15 1.18 -22.75
C LEU A 25 5.22 0.08 -22.94
N SER A 26 5.24 -0.89 -22.04
CA SER A 26 6.18 -2.02 -22.03
C SER A 26 6.06 -2.90 -23.27
N ARG A 27 4.83 -3.20 -23.71
CA ARG A 27 4.58 -3.91 -24.99
C ARG A 27 5.08 -3.12 -26.18
N LYS A 28 4.89 -1.80 -26.20
CA LYS A 28 5.38 -0.92 -27.27
C LYS A 28 6.92 -0.93 -27.37
N ILE A 29 7.62 -1.18 -26.27
CA ILE A 29 9.09 -1.23 -26.18
C ILE A 29 9.62 -2.69 -26.30
N GLY A 30 8.73 -3.69 -26.42
CA GLY A 30 9.10 -5.11 -26.48
C GLY A 30 9.66 -5.68 -25.17
N LYS A 31 9.44 -5.00 -24.03
CA LYS A 31 10.00 -5.38 -22.72
C LYS A 31 8.90 -5.77 -21.73
N GLU A 32 8.20 -6.86 -22.01
CA GLU A 32 7.00 -7.30 -21.27
C GLU A 32 7.20 -7.46 -19.75
N LYS A 33 8.43 -7.82 -19.32
CA LYS A 33 8.79 -7.98 -17.90
C LYS A 33 8.74 -6.70 -17.06
N ILE A 34 8.72 -5.51 -17.68
CA ILE A 34 8.69 -4.23 -16.93
C ILE A 34 7.39 -4.09 -16.13
N ARG A 35 6.27 -4.57 -16.68
CA ARG A 35 4.98 -4.56 -15.98
C ARG A 35 5.05 -5.39 -14.69
N ASP A 36 5.62 -6.59 -14.78
CA ASP A 36 5.70 -7.51 -13.66
C ASP A 36 6.68 -6.96 -12.60
N ALA A 37 7.82 -6.41 -13.03
CA ALA A 37 8.75 -5.72 -12.13
C ALA A 37 8.11 -4.53 -11.40
N TRP A 38 7.23 -3.78 -12.07
CA TRP A 38 6.51 -2.68 -11.45
C TRP A 38 5.52 -3.14 -10.38
N ALA A 39 4.75 -4.19 -10.66
CA ALA A 39 3.83 -4.77 -9.70
C ALA A 39 4.58 -5.29 -8.46
N ILE A 40 5.67 -6.05 -8.68
CA ILE A 40 6.53 -6.55 -7.61
C ILE A 40 7.09 -5.40 -6.77
N LEU A 41 7.52 -4.30 -7.41
CA LEU A 41 8.05 -3.13 -6.70
C LEU A 41 7.01 -2.49 -5.78
N ALA A 42 5.75 -2.39 -6.21
CA ALA A 42 4.66 -1.89 -5.36
C ALA A 42 4.44 -2.78 -4.12
N PHE A 43 4.40 -4.11 -4.31
CA PHE A 43 4.27 -5.07 -3.21
C PHE A 43 5.50 -5.10 -2.29
N ALA A 44 6.70 -4.92 -2.84
CA ALA A 44 7.94 -4.88 -2.07
C ALA A 44 7.98 -3.66 -1.14
N ILE A 45 7.57 -2.49 -1.65
CA ILE A 45 7.51 -1.25 -0.88
C ILE A 45 6.50 -1.37 0.27
N THR A 46 5.31 -1.91 0.02
CA THR A 46 4.31 -2.09 1.09
C THR A 46 4.73 -3.15 2.10
N THR A 47 5.34 -4.25 1.66
CA THR A 47 5.89 -5.28 2.56
C THR A 47 6.96 -4.67 3.48
N ALA A 48 7.92 -3.93 2.90
CA ALA A 48 8.97 -3.26 3.66
C ALA A 48 8.40 -2.22 4.65
N TYR A 49 7.34 -1.50 4.25
CA TYR A 49 6.66 -0.55 5.12
C TYR A 49 6.03 -1.23 6.34
N PHE A 50 5.26 -2.31 6.14
CA PHE A 50 4.64 -3.03 7.25
C PHE A 50 5.68 -3.68 8.17
N LEU A 51 6.75 -4.23 7.60
CA LEU A 51 7.85 -4.81 8.36
C LEU A 51 8.55 -3.74 9.22
N TYR A 52 8.79 -2.56 8.66
CA TYR A 52 9.35 -1.42 9.39
C TYR A 52 8.48 -0.95 10.57
N ILE A 53 7.16 -0.79 10.39
CA ILE A 53 6.29 -0.32 11.48
C ILE A 53 6.15 -1.37 12.60
N ILE A 54 6.15 -2.66 12.24
CA ILE A 54 6.09 -3.77 13.20
C ILE A 54 7.38 -3.83 14.01
N SER A 55 8.55 -3.83 13.35
CA SER A 55 9.85 -3.95 14.02
C SER A 55 10.17 -2.75 14.92
N ASN A 56 9.69 -1.55 14.60
CA ASN A 56 9.92 -0.35 15.41
C ASN A 56 8.87 -0.11 16.50
N GLY A 57 7.92 -1.03 16.70
CA GLY A 57 6.89 -0.89 17.73
C GLY A 57 5.99 0.34 17.55
N LYS A 58 5.78 0.81 16.32
CA LYS A 58 5.01 2.04 16.03
C LYS A 58 3.48 1.85 16.07
N LEU A 59 3.01 0.74 16.65
CA LEU A 59 1.61 0.33 16.69
C LEU A 59 1.01 0.58 18.09
N PRO A 60 -0.28 0.94 18.21
CA PRO A 60 -1.25 1.14 17.12
C PRO A 60 -1.17 2.55 16.50
N ILE A 61 -1.40 2.64 15.18
CA ILE A 61 -1.50 3.92 14.48
C ILE A 61 -2.97 4.24 14.25
N THR A 62 -3.44 5.41 14.70
CA THR A 62 -4.83 5.83 14.50
C THR A 62 -4.88 7.09 13.64
N CYS A 63 -5.68 7.05 12.58
CA CYS A 63 -5.97 8.18 11.71
C CYS A 63 -7.47 8.43 11.68
N LYS A 64 -7.87 9.68 11.92
CA LYS A 64 -9.25 10.13 11.80
C LYS A 64 -9.31 11.22 10.73
N ILE A 65 -10.11 11.00 9.71
CA ILE A 65 -10.46 11.98 8.69
C ILE A 65 -11.80 12.57 9.10
N LYS A 66 -11.79 13.79 9.64
CA LYS A 66 -13.01 14.52 9.95
C LYS A 66 -13.57 15.07 8.64
N LEU A 67 -14.82 14.73 8.37
CA LEU A 67 -15.61 15.25 7.26
C LEU A 67 -16.81 15.98 7.85
N GLU A 68 -17.26 17.04 7.19
CA GLU A 68 -18.57 17.61 7.44
C GLU A 68 -19.54 17.01 6.40
N PRO A 69 -20.65 16.38 6.83
CA PRO A 69 -21.16 16.22 8.20
C PRO A 69 -20.45 15.13 9.03
N GLU A 70 -20.42 15.26 10.37
CA GLU A 70 -19.62 14.40 11.27
C GLU A 70 -19.89 12.90 11.14
N TRP A 71 -21.11 12.48 10.79
CA TRP A 71 -21.46 11.08 10.57
C TRP A 71 -20.74 10.46 9.36
N ALA A 72 -20.22 11.28 8.45
CA ALA A 72 -19.40 10.83 7.32
C ALA A 72 -17.91 10.72 7.68
N SER A 73 -17.50 11.06 8.91
CA SER A 73 -16.10 10.97 9.31
C SER A 73 -15.59 9.52 9.31
N VAL A 74 -14.36 9.32 8.82
CA VAL A 74 -13.77 7.99 8.67
C VAL A 74 -12.56 7.85 9.60
N GLY A 75 -12.55 6.79 10.41
CA GLY A 75 -11.44 6.44 11.28
C GLY A 75 -10.76 5.15 10.81
N ILE A 76 -9.46 5.20 10.56
CA ILE A 76 -8.63 4.03 10.30
C ILE A 76 -7.75 3.79 11.52
N LYS A 77 -7.86 2.61 12.12
CA LYS A 77 -6.99 2.15 13.20
C LYS A 77 -6.20 0.95 12.70
N ILE A 78 -4.87 1.06 12.72
CA ILE A 78 -3.94 0.00 12.38
C ILE A 78 -3.37 -0.53 13.69
N ASP A 79 -3.91 -1.65 14.14
CA ASP A 79 -3.40 -2.41 15.28
C ASP A 79 -2.43 -3.50 14.82
N ALA A 80 -1.83 -4.23 15.77
CA ALA A 80 -0.87 -5.27 15.47
C ALA A 80 -1.45 -6.35 14.55
N PHE A 81 -2.69 -6.77 14.78
CA PHE A 81 -3.37 -7.75 13.94
C PHE A 81 -3.51 -7.26 12.49
N SER A 82 -4.04 -6.04 12.29
CA SER A 82 -4.17 -5.47 10.94
C SER A 82 -2.82 -5.32 10.24
N ALA A 83 -1.77 -4.94 10.98
CA ALA A 83 -0.43 -4.80 10.43
C ALA A 83 0.17 -6.14 9.98
N TYR A 84 0.05 -7.19 10.79
CA TYR A 84 0.51 -8.55 10.41
C TYR A 84 -0.29 -9.13 9.25
N LEU A 85 -1.61 -8.97 9.24
CA LEU A 85 -2.46 -9.40 8.13
C LEU A 85 -2.06 -8.70 6.83
N SER A 86 -1.86 -7.38 6.89
CA SER A 86 -1.45 -6.58 5.73
C SER A 86 -0.04 -6.95 5.24
N LEU A 87 0.87 -7.30 6.15
CA LEU A 87 2.20 -7.82 5.80
C LEU A 87 2.09 -9.14 5.03
N ILE A 88 1.28 -10.09 5.51
CA ILE A 88 1.08 -11.39 4.85
C ILE A 88 0.52 -11.20 3.45
N PHE A 89 -0.53 -10.39 3.28
CA PHE A 89 -1.10 -10.14 1.96
C PHE A 89 -0.14 -9.41 1.01
N SER A 90 0.64 -8.47 1.53
CA SER A 90 1.66 -7.78 0.72
C SER A 90 2.75 -8.75 0.27
N PHE A 91 3.15 -9.69 1.14
CA PHE A 91 4.16 -10.69 0.86
C PHE A 91 3.67 -11.76 -0.14
N LEU A 92 2.40 -12.17 -0.06
CA LEU A 92 1.79 -13.09 -1.03
C LEU A 92 1.68 -12.48 -2.44
N GLY A 93 1.72 -11.16 -2.55
CA GLY A 93 1.71 -10.44 -3.82
C GLY A 93 3.10 -10.30 -4.48
N LEU A 94 4.18 -10.70 -3.80
CA LEU A 94 5.53 -10.75 -4.35
C LEU A 94 5.76 -12.04 -5.15
#